data_AF-A0A7S1XJJ1-F1
#
_entry.id   AF-A0A7S1XJJ1-F1
#
_cell.length_a   1.000
_cell.length_b   1.000
_cell.length_c   1.000
_cell.angle_alpha   90.00
_cell.angle_beta   90.00
_cell.angle_gamma   90.00
#
_symmetry.space_group_name_H-M   'P 1'
#
loop_
_entity.id
_entity.type
_entity.pdbx_description
1 polymer ?
#
loop_
_entity_poly.entity_id
_entity_poly.type
_entity_poly.pdbx_seq_one_letter_code
_entity_poly.pdbx_strand_id
1 'polypeptide(L)'
;LISLMTYFREAVAATRELLDLIVKCENRIQTRIKIGLNSKMPTRFPPVVFYCPKELGGLGMLSMGHVLIPQSDLRYSKQTDAGGVTHFRAGMSHEEGQLI
;
A
#
# COMPACT_ATOMS: atom_id res chain seq x y z
N LEU A 1 3.46 9.66 6.39
CA LEU A 1 3.60 9.31 4.96
C LEU A 1 4.27 10.44 4.17
N ILE A 2 3.66 11.63 4.10
CA ILE A 2 4.18 12.78 3.35
C ILE A 2 5.66 13.07 3.67
N SER A 3 6.01 13.28 4.94
CA SER A 3 7.38 13.57 5.36
C SER A 3 8.40 12.51 4.88
N LEU A 4 8.07 11.22 4.99
CA LEU A 4 8.91 10.12 4.50
C LEU A 4 9.11 10.22 2.98
N MET A 5 8.02 10.42 2.24
CA MET A 5 8.04 10.47 0.77
C MET A 5 8.73 11.72 0.23
N THR A 6 8.51 12.88 0.85
CA THR A 6 9.15 14.14 0.43
C THR A 6 10.65 14.16 0.71
N TYR A 7 11.09 13.43 1.74
CA TYR A 7 12.49 13.34 2.12
C TYR A 7 13.26 12.30 1.30
N PHE A 8 12.79 11.04 1.25
CA PHE A 8 13.52 9.94 0.60
C PHE A 8 13.20 9.75 -0.89
N ARG A 9 12.04 10.25 -1.35
CA ARG A 9 11.63 10.27 -2.76
C ARG A 9 11.85 8.92 -3.48
N GLU A 10 12.70 8.89 -4.50
CA GLU A 10 13.00 7.72 -5.33
C GLU A 10 13.68 6.58 -4.56
N ALA A 11 14.37 6.85 -3.45
CA ALA A 11 15.03 5.82 -2.65
C ALA A 11 14.02 4.81 -2.06
N VAL A 12 12.76 5.24 -1.89
CA VAL A 12 11.68 4.35 -1.42
C VAL A 12 11.35 3.29 -2.46
N ALA A 13 11.46 3.58 -3.76
CA ALA A 13 11.15 2.63 -4.83
C ALA A 13 12.21 1.52 -4.95
N ALA A 14 13.48 1.84 -4.64
CA ALA A 14 14.58 0.87 -4.64
C ALA A 14 14.55 -0.07 -3.42
N THR A 15 13.86 0.32 -2.35
CA THR A 15 13.87 -0.41 -1.07
C THR A 15 12.59 -1.24 -0.90
N ARG A 16 12.64 -2.51 -1.27
CA ARG A 16 11.49 -3.43 -1.21
C ARG A 16 10.95 -3.61 0.22
N GLU A 17 11.84 -3.73 1.21
CA GLU A 17 11.46 -3.91 2.61
C GLU A 17 10.65 -2.73 3.14
N LEU A 18 10.98 -1.52 2.66
CA LEU A 18 10.27 -0.30 3.02
C LEU A 18 8.88 -0.28 2.38
N LEU A 19 8.74 -0.70 1.12
CA LEU A 19 7.43 -0.84 0.46
C LEU A 19 6.53 -1.83 1.21
N ASP A 20 7.08 -2.98 1.60
CA ASP A 20 6.37 -3.99 2.40
C ASP A 20 5.92 -3.44 3.76
N LEU A 21 6.76 -2.61 4.40
CA LEU A 21 6.43 -1.98 5.67
C LEU A 21 5.33 -0.93 5.51
N ILE A 22 5.38 -0.11 4.45
CA ILE A 22 4.36 0.90 4.16
C ILE A 22 2.99 0.24 4.00
N VAL A 23 2.90 -0.82 3.19
CA VAL A 23 1.65 -1.58 2.97
C VAL A 23 1.08 -2.13 4.28
N LYS A 24 1.93 -2.72 5.13
CA LYS A 24 1.53 -3.22 6.45
C LYS A 24 1.04 -2.11 7.37
N CYS A 25 1.72 -0.97 7.39
CA CYS A 25 1.36 0.19 8.18
C CYS A 25 0.03 0.80 7.74
N GLU A 26 -0.21 0.92 6.44
CA GLU A 26 -1.46 1.43 5.89
C GLU A 26 -2.65 0.53 6.24
N ASN A 27 -2.49 -0.79 6.10
CA ASN A 27 -3.52 -1.74 6.51
C ASN A 27 -3.77 -1.71 8.04
N ARG A 28 -2.74 -1.48 8.86
CA ARG A 28 -2.92 -1.28 10.31
C ARG A 28 -3.76 -0.03 10.62
N ILE A 29 -3.55 1.06 9.90
CA ILE A 29 -4.35 2.29 10.06
C ILE A 29 -5.81 2.03 9.66
N GLN A 30 -6.06 1.44 8.49
CA GLN A 30 -7.40 1.06 8.07
C GLN A 30 -8.08 0.15 9.10
N THR A 31 -7.36 -0.86 9.62
CA THR A 31 -7.88 -1.79 10.63
C THR A 31 -8.22 -1.09 11.94
N ARG A 32 -7.44 -0.08 12.37
CA ARG A 32 -7.76 0.72 13.56
C ARG A 32 -9.05 1.52 13.37
N ILE A 33 -9.26 2.12 12.19
CA ILE A 33 -10.50 2.83 11.84
C ILE A 33 -11.70 1.87 11.87
N LYS A 34 -11.56 0.70 11.24
CA LYS A 34 -12.57 -0.37 11.23
C LYS A 34 -12.98 -0.77 12.65
N ILE A 35 -12.01 -0.99 13.55
CA ILE A 35 -12.26 -1.30 14.96
C ILE A 35 -13.01 -0.16 15.66
N GLY A 36 -12.63 1.11 15.42
CA GLY A 36 -13.32 2.27 15.99
C GLY A 36 -14.80 2.36 15.56
N LEU A 37 -15.14 1.87 14.38
CA LEU A 37 -16.50 1.82 13.83
C LEU A 37 -17.24 0.50 14.13
N ASN A 38 -16.71 -0.28 15.08
CA ASN A 38 -17.24 -1.56 15.55
C ASN A 38 -17.57 -2.56 14.43
N SER A 39 -16.72 -2.65 13.40
CA SER A 39 -16.88 -3.65 12.34
C SER A 39 -15.53 -3.94 11.67
N LYS A 40 -15.22 -5.22 11.45
CA LYS A 40 -14.03 -5.64 10.68
C LYS A 40 -14.36 -6.16 9.29
N MET A 41 -15.63 -6.10 8.87
CA MET A 41 -16.10 -6.71 7.64
C MET A 41 -15.62 -5.91 6.42
N PRO A 42 -14.82 -6.48 5.49
CA PRO A 42 -14.25 -5.74 4.36
C PRO A 42 -15.30 -5.05 3.47
N THR A 43 -16.44 -5.70 3.24
CA THR A 43 -17.54 -5.18 2.40
C THR A 43 -18.17 -3.89 2.94
N ARG A 44 -18.08 -3.64 4.25
CA ARG A 44 -18.59 -2.40 4.87
C ARG A 44 -17.62 -1.22 4.70
N PHE A 45 -16.40 -1.49 4.25
CA PHE A 45 -15.34 -0.49 4.15
C PHE A 45 -14.71 -0.52 2.75
N PRO A 46 -15.47 -0.14 1.72
CA PRO A 46 -14.91 0.03 0.38
C PRO A 46 -13.82 1.12 0.41
N PRO A 47 -12.86 1.09 -0.51
CA PRO A 47 -11.73 2.02 -0.49
C PRO A 47 -12.15 3.49 -0.50
N VAL A 48 -13.27 3.84 -1.14
CA VAL A 48 -13.84 5.19 -1.16
C VAL A 48 -14.02 5.80 0.24
N VAL A 49 -14.35 5.02 1.26
CA VAL A 49 -14.49 5.52 2.64
C VAL A 49 -13.16 6.08 3.17
N PHE A 50 -12.04 5.44 2.80
CA PHE A 50 -10.72 5.84 3.24
C PHE A 50 -10.13 6.97 2.40
N TYR A 51 -10.24 6.89 1.07
CA TYR A 51 -9.50 7.76 0.15
C TYR A 51 -10.29 8.94 -0.41
N CYS A 52 -11.62 8.95 -0.26
CA CYS A 52 -12.41 10.11 -0.69
C CYS A 52 -11.96 11.37 0.08
N PRO A 53 -11.85 12.54 -0.60
CA PRO A 53 -11.50 13.80 0.04
C PRO A 53 -12.41 14.15 1.23
N LYS A 54 -11.88 14.89 2.20
CA LYS A 54 -12.62 15.26 3.42
C LYS A 54 -13.80 16.17 3.11
N GLU A 55 -13.65 16.98 2.08
CA GLU A 55 -14.65 17.89 1.52
C GLU A 55 -15.89 17.13 1.03
N LEU A 56 -15.73 15.85 0.66
CA LEU A 56 -16.79 14.97 0.19
C LEU A 56 -17.20 13.91 1.23
N GLY A 57 -16.79 14.10 2.50
CA GLY A 57 -17.18 13.22 3.61
C GLY A 57 -16.34 11.95 3.78
N GLY A 58 -15.23 11.80 3.03
CA GLY A 58 -14.26 10.73 3.23
C GLY A 58 -13.19 11.06 4.28
N LEU A 59 -12.31 10.10 4.55
CA LEU A 59 -11.20 10.31 5.49
C LEU A 59 -10.00 11.06 4.88
N GLY A 60 -9.93 11.17 3.56
CA GLY A 60 -8.84 11.82 2.84
C GLY A 60 -7.48 11.16 3.11
N MET A 61 -7.46 9.83 3.29
CA MET A 61 -6.20 9.10 3.44
C MET A 61 -5.37 9.22 2.15
N LEU A 62 -4.05 9.32 2.30
CA LEU A 62 -3.13 9.24 1.18
C LEU A 62 -2.62 7.79 1.09
N SER A 63 -2.76 7.16 -0.09
CA SER A 63 -2.34 5.77 -0.28
C SER A 63 -0.94 5.67 -0.84
N MET A 64 -0.16 4.71 -0.31
CA MET A 64 1.07 4.20 -0.93
C MET A 64 1.18 2.68 -0.87
N GLY A 65 0.15 1.99 -0.37
CA GLY A 65 0.09 0.53 -0.33
C GLY A 65 -0.69 -0.12 -1.48
N HIS A 66 -1.44 0.66 -2.29
CA HIS A 66 -2.03 0.19 -3.55
C HIS A 66 -1.00 0.22 -4.67
N VAL A 67 0.10 -0.51 -4.50
CA VAL A 67 1.21 -0.56 -5.45
C VAL A 67 1.58 -2.02 -5.71
N LEU A 68 2.04 -2.29 -6.93
CA LEU A 68 2.68 -3.54 -7.29
C LEU A 68 4.10 -3.57 -6.75
N ILE A 69 4.35 -4.44 -5.79
CA ILE A 69 5.66 -4.58 -5.14
C ILE A 69 6.55 -5.47 -6.02
N PRO A 70 7.73 -5.00 -6.44
CA PRO A 70 8.64 -5.81 -7.24
C PRO A 70 9.13 -7.02 -6.44
N GLN A 71 9.12 -8.19 -7.07
CA GLN A 71 9.57 -9.44 -6.49
C GLN A 71 10.44 -10.22 -7.48
N SER A 72 11.63 -10.63 -7.04
CA SER A 72 12.47 -11.62 -7.72
C SER A 72 12.34 -12.99 -7.04
N ASP A 73 12.78 -14.04 -7.73
CA ASP A 73 12.85 -15.38 -7.16
C ASP A 73 13.97 -15.43 -6.10
N LEU A 74 13.59 -15.27 -4.84
CA LEU A 74 14.50 -15.22 -3.70
C LEU A 74 15.24 -16.56 -3.44
N ARG A 75 14.83 -17.66 -4.11
CA ARG A 75 15.46 -18.98 -3.96
C ARG A 75 16.75 -19.10 -4.78
N TYR A 76 16.78 -18.49 -5.96
CA TYR A 76 17.91 -18.59 -6.90
C TYR A 76 18.56 -17.25 -7.23
N SER A 77 17.90 -16.12 -6.90
CA SER A 77 18.41 -14.78 -7.17
C SER A 77 18.31 -13.88 -5.93
N LYS A 78 19.42 -13.21 -5.60
CA LYS A 78 19.35 -12.00 -4.78
C LYS A 78 19.04 -10.85 -5.71
N GLN A 79 18.22 -9.91 -5.25
CA GLN A 79 17.92 -8.69 -6.02
C GLN A 79 19.21 -7.88 -6.14
N THR A 80 19.93 -8.09 -7.24
CA THR A 80 21.11 -7.34 -7.69
C THR A 80 20.75 -6.69 -9.03
N ASP A 81 21.45 -5.63 -9.44
CA ASP A 81 21.15 -4.89 -10.69
C ASP A 81 21.11 -5.78 -11.94
N ALA A 82 21.73 -6.96 -11.92
CA ALA A 82 21.75 -7.93 -13.02
C ALA A 82 20.53 -8.89 -13.03
N GLY A 83 19.87 -9.10 -11.88
CA GLY A 83 18.70 -9.98 -11.72
C GLY A 83 17.45 -9.14 -11.53
N GLY A 84 16.98 -8.52 -12.61
CA GLY A 84 15.86 -7.58 -12.61
C GLY A 84 14.56 -8.12 -12.02
N VAL A 85 13.56 -7.25 -11.93
CA VAL A 85 12.22 -7.60 -11.41
C VAL A 85 11.54 -8.58 -12.37
N THR A 86 11.27 -9.81 -11.91
CA THR A 86 10.62 -10.85 -12.73
C THR A 86 9.14 -10.99 -12.45
N HIS A 87 8.70 -10.68 -11.23
CA HIS A 87 7.32 -10.81 -10.79
C HIS A 87 6.90 -9.57 -10.00
N PHE A 88 5.59 -9.34 -9.94
CA PHE A 88 5.00 -8.31 -9.09
C PHE A 88 4.01 -8.94 -8.13
N ARG A 89 4.04 -8.50 -6.86
CA ARG A 89 3.06 -8.87 -5.83
C ARG A 89 2.17 -7.67 -5.54
N ALA A 90 0.86 -7.86 -5.51
CA ALA A 90 -0.05 -6.81 -5.06
C ALA A 90 0.20 -6.46 -3.58
N GLY A 91 0.30 -5.17 -3.26
CA GLY A 91 0.44 -4.67 -1.88
C GLY A 91 -0.85 -4.82 -1.09
N MET A 92 -1.90 -4.11 -1.51
CA MET A 92 -3.26 -4.21 -0.97
C MET A 92 -4.24 -4.73 -2.03
N SER A 93 -5.36 -5.31 -1.59
CA SER A 93 -6.41 -5.81 -2.46
C SER A 93 -7.64 -4.90 -2.42
N HIS A 94 -8.28 -4.73 -3.59
CA HIS A 94 -9.53 -4.02 -3.79
C HIS A 94 -10.26 -4.61 -5.00
N GLU A 95 -11.45 -4.08 -5.32
CA GLU A 95 -12.26 -4.57 -6.45
C GLU A 95 -11.52 -4.46 -7.79
N GLU A 96 -11.72 -5.45 -8.65
CA GLU A 96 -11.09 -5.50 -9.96
C GLU A 96 -11.44 -4.26 -10.80
N GLY A 97 -10.45 -3.73 -11.52
CA GLY A 97 -10.63 -2.60 -12.45
C GLY A 97 -10.60 -1.21 -11.81
N GLN A 98 -10.43 -1.09 -10.50
CA GLN A 98 -10.21 0.21 -9.85
C GLN A 98 -8.71 0.46 -9.64
N LEU A 99 -8.28 1.71 -9.74
CA LEU A 99 -6.96 2.18 -9.32
C LEU A 99 -7.19 3.31 -8.32
N ILE A 100 -6.39 3.32 -7.25
CA ILE A 100 -6.46 4.33 -6.19
C ILE A 100 -5.32 5.32 -6.36
#